data_AF-A0A9D7C6Q2-F1
#
_entry.id   AF-A0A9D7C6Q2-F1
#
_cell.length_a   1.000
_cell.length_b   1.000
_cell.length_c   1.000
_cell.angle_alpha   90.00
_cell.angle_beta   90.00
_cell.angle_gamma   90.00
#
_symmetry.space_group_name_H-M   'P 1'
#
loop_
_entity.id
_entity.type
_entity.pdbx_description
1 polymer ?
#
loop_
_entity_poly.entity_id
_entity_poly.type
_entity_poly.pdbx_seq_one_letter_code
_entity_poly.pdbx_strand_id
1 'polypeptide(L)'
;MELLSKLSPAETLLLLKPFESRLRDFMKFTLMDLLTRQEVQLINYDQHPVQGNATLAFAYVIAGKNLKKRDPKLHEMIFLYPFYKKPKAKILFNHYIQMAFKTAKGEEHFKKKLLFDGDLKPYLRIGFWQRMLGSVSLNKEGEKVSSEIIKHFNYLDKELPVMMKKEPGKADEYMNQIKGNLLLLNALKFELLELLGREIARVEDELNGDV
;
A
#
# COMPACT_ATOMS: atom_id res chain seq x y z
N MET A 1 -5.00 17.04 -7.99
CA MET A 1 -6.05 16.15 -8.55
C MET A 1 -6.80 15.49 -7.38
N GLU A 2 -8.05 15.88 -7.14
CA GLU A 2 -8.80 15.54 -5.90
C GLU A 2 -8.86 14.03 -5.61
N LEU A 3 -8.93 13.20 -6.65
CA LEU A 3 -9.02 11.74 -6.52
C LEU A 3 -7.83 11.09 -5.82
N LEU A 4 -6.59 11.48 -6.16
CA LEU A 4 -5.38 10.93 -5.52
C LEU A 4 -5.28 11.30 -4.04
N SER A 5 -6.05 12.30 -3.59
CA SER A 5 -6.10 12.64 -2.17
C SER A 5 -7.06 11.76 -1.36
N LYS A 6 -7.89 10.95 -2.05
CA LYS A 6 -8.91 10.05 -1.47
C LYS A 6 -8.49 8.58 -1.57
N LEU A 7 -7.92 8.18 -2.71
CA LEU A 7 -7.48 6.81 -2.92
C LEU A 7 -6.23 6.49 -2.10
N SER A 8 -6.21 5.28 -1.52
CA SER A 8 -5.00 4.71 -0.93
C SER A 8 -4.04 4.27 -2.05
N PRO A 9 -2.75 4.08 -1.73
CA PRO A 9 -1.78 3.58 -2.70
C PRO A 9 -2.13 2.22 -3.30
N ALA A 10 -2.73 1.33 -2.51
CA ALA A 10 -3.18 0.03 -3.01
C ALA A 10 -4.38 0.14 -3.97
N GLU A 11 -5.29 1.08 -3.71
CA GLU A 11 -6.43 1.37 -4.59
C GLU A 11 -5.97 2.01 -5.90
N THR A 12 -5.09 3.00 -5.84
CA THR A 12 -4.50 3.64 -7.02
C THR A 12 -3.73 2.62 -7.85
N LEU A 13 -2.95 1.73 -7.21
CA LEU A 13 -2.27 0.64 -7.90
C LEU A 13 -3.25 -0.26 -8.66
N LEU A 14 -4.41 -0.57 -8.07
CA LEU A 14 -5.43 -1.38 -8.72
C LEU A 14 -6.01 -0.70 -9.97
N LEU A 15 -6.17 0.64 -9.95
CA LEU A 15 -6.60 1.40 -11.13
C LEU A 15 -5.54 1.46 -12.23
N LEU A 16 -4.28 1.57 -11.85
CA LEU A 16 -3.17 1.68 -12.79
C LEU A 16 -2.81 0.34 -13.43
N LYS A 17 -2.88 -0.74 -12.66
CA LYS A 17 -2.36 -2.06 -13.01
C LYS A 17 -3.29 -3.19 -12.52
N PRO A 18 -4.54 -3.26 -12.99
CA PRO A 18 -5.54 -4.20 -12.47
C PRO A 18 -5.15 -5.68 -12.66
N PHE A 19 -4.40 -5.99 -13.73
CA PHE A 19 -4.01 -7.36 -14.10
C PHE A 19 -2.57 -7.73 -13.74
N GLU A 20 -1.68 -6.75 -13.56
CA GLU A 20 -0.25 -7.01 -13.31
C GLU A 20 0.06 -7.13 -11.81
N SER A 21 -0.71 -6.45 -10.96
CA SER A 21 -0.40 -6.32 -9.53
C SER A 21 -0.81 -7.58 -8.77
N ARG A 22 0.13 -8.12 -7.98
CA ARG A 22 -0.06 -9.31 -7.15
C ARG A 22 -0.47 -8.97 -5.73
N LEU A 23 -0.97 -9.96 -4.98
CA LEU A 23 -1.31 -9.79 -3.55
C LEU A 23 -0.22 -9.08 -2.75
N ARG A 24 1.05 -9.53 -2.89
CA ARG A 24 2.19 -8.92 -2.21
C ARG A 24 2.37 -7.44 -2.50
N ASP A 25 2.07 -6.98 -3.72
CA ASP A 25 2.18 -5.57 -4.07
C ASP A 25 1.14 -4.74 -3.31
N PHE A 26 -0.12 -5.19 -3.30
CA PHE A 26 -1.17 -4.51 -2.54
C PHE A 26 -0.87 -4.50 -1.05
N MET A 27 -0.39 -5.61 -0.49
CA MET A 27 0.00 -5.71 0.92
C MET A 27 1.15 -4.76 1.25
N LYS A 28 2.18 -4.71 0.40
CA LYS A 28 3.34 -3.81 0.53
C LYS A 28 2.89 -2.35 0.60
N PHE A 29 2.10 -1.90 -0.36
CA PHE A 29 1.63 -0.51 -0.40
C PHE A 29 0.64 -0.18 0.71
N THR A 30 -0.25 -1.11 1.06
CA THR A 30 -1.16 -0.94 2.21
C THR A 30 -0.37 -0.77 3.50
N LEU A 31 0.59 -1.66 3.77
CA LEU A 31 1.37 -1.59 5.01
C LEU A 31 2.24 -0.34 5.08
N MET A 32 2.89 0.04 3.98
CA MET A 32 3.69 1.25 3.95
C MET A 32 2.82 2.50 4.20
N ASP A 33 1.63 2.58 3.61
CA ASP A 33 0.70 3.70 3.84
C ASP A 33 0.21 3.76 5.30
N LEU A 34 -0.03 2.61 5.94
CA LEU A 34 -0.36 2.55 7.37
C LEU A 34 0.80 3.03 8.26
N LEU A 35 2.04 2.72 7.87
CA LEU A 35 3.25 3.16 8.57
C LEU A 35 3.47 4.68 8.42
N THR A 36 3.36 5.22 7.21
CA THR A 36 3.50 6.67 6.96
C THR A 36 2.43 7.46 7.70
N ARG A 37 1.20 6.94 7.77
CA ARG A 37 0.09 7.52 8.55
C ARG A 37 0.17 7.23 10.05
N GLN A 38 1.17 6.47 10.51
CA GLN A 38 1.41 6.13 11.92
C GLN A 38 0.22 5.43 12.60
N GLU A 39 -0.51 4.62 11.85
CA GLU A 39 -1.58 3.74 12.35
C GLU A 39 -1.02 2.43 12.90
N VAL A 40 0.12 2.00 12.35
CA VAL A 40 1.00 0.99 12.91
C VAL A 40 2.42 1.55 12.97
N GLN A 41 3.28 0.93 13.79
CA GLN A 41 4.68 1.33 13.92
C GLN A 41 5.58 0.11 13.97
N LEU A 42 6.76 0.23 13.37
CA LEU A 42 7.86 -0.74 13.51
C LEU A 42 8.77 -0.28 14.66
N ILE A 43 9.08 -1.19 15.56
CA ILE A 43 10.08 -0.99 16.62
C ILE A 43 11.13 -2.09 16.56
N ASN A 44 12.30 -1.83 17.15
CA ASN A 44 13.41 -2.78 17.24
C ASN A 44 13.87 -3.33 15.88
N TYR A 45 13.97 -2.46 14.87
CA TYR A 45 14.62 -2.78 13.59
C TYR A 45 15.82 -1.87 13.38
N ASP A 46 16.90 -2.43 12.83
CA ASP A 46 18.09 -1.65 12.52
C ASP A 46 17.83 -0.82 11.26
N GLN A 47 17.80 0.51 11.42
CA GLN A 47 17.67 1.44 10.31
C GLN A 47 18.98 1.56 9.50
N HIS A 48 20.11 1.17 10.09
CA HIS A 48 21.45 1.35 9.52
C HIS A 48 22.33 0.10 9.73
N PRO A 49 22.03 -1.01 9.05
CA PRO A 49 22.78 -2.26 9.18
C PRO A 49 24.25 -2.07 8.81
N VAL A 50 25.15 -2.39 9.75
CA VAL A 50 26.61 -2.27 9.59
C VAL A 50 27.18 -3.13 8.45
N GLN A 51 26.46 -4.17 8.01
CA GLN A 51 26.88 -5.13 6.98
C GLN A 51 25.93 -5.23 5.77
N GLY A 52 25.15 -4.18 5.50
CA GLY A 52 24.50 -3.99 4.20
C GLY A 52 23.16 -4.70 3.97
N ASN A 53 22.69 -5.56 4.87
CA ASN A 53 21.36 -6.18 4.75
C ASN A 53 20.47 -5.81 5.93
N ALA A 54 19.67 -4.74 5.76
CA ALA A 54 18.59 -4.44 6.68
C ALA A 54 17.60 -5.59 6.63
N THR A 55 17.16 -6.08 7.78
CA THR A 55 16.14 -7.12 7.88
C THR A 55 15.07 -6.70 8.88
N LEU A 56 13.83 -7.11 8.61
CA LEU A 56 12.72 -6.95 9.54
C LEU A 56 12.49 -8.20 10.39
N ALA A 57 13.34 -9.22 10.30
CA ALA A 57 13.16 -10.49 10.99
C ALA A 57 12.95 -10.35 12.50
N PHE A 58 13.62 -9.39 13.14
CA PHE A 58 13.54 -9.11 14.59
C PHE A 58 12.68 -7.89 14.94
N ALA A 59 12.14 -7.21 13.93
CA ALA A 59 11.28 -6.06 14.12
C ALA A 59 9.96 -6.49 14.74
N TYR A 60 9.38 -5.62 15.57
CA TYR A 60 8.02 -5.80 16.08
C TYR A 60 7.11 -4.74 15.49
N VAL A 61 5.88 -5.14 15.17
CA VAL A 61 4.78 -4.24 14.81
C VAL A 61 3.93 -3.99 16.04
N ILE A 62 3.66 -2.71 16.30
CA ILE A 62 2.78 -2.24 17.37
C ILE A 62 1.70 -1.31 16.82
N ALA A 63 0.66 -1.08 17.64
CA ALA A 63 -0.33 -0.05 17.37
C ALA A 63 0.33 1.33 17.28
N GLY A 64 0.04 2.08 16.22
CA GLY A 64 0.52 3.43 16.05
C GLY A 64 -0.37 4.46 16.73
N LYS A 65 0.17 5.67 16.94
CA LYS A 65 -0.53 6.77 17.63
C LYS A 65 -1.79 7.26 16.92
N ASN A 66 -1.94 6.95 15.62
CA ASN A 66 -3.07 7.36 14.80
C ASN A 66 -4.08 6.23 14.52
N LEU A 67 -3.92 5.02 15.10
CA LEU A 67 -4.72 3.82 14.79
C LEU A 67 -6.25 4.04 14.75
N LYS A 68 -6.76 4.93 15.60
CA LYS A 68 -8.21 5.20 15.77
C LYS A 68 -8.63 6.60 15.30
N LYS A 69 -7.79 7.30 14.53
CA LYS A 69 -8.10 8.68 14.09
C LYS A 69 -9.09 8.74 12.93
N ARG A 70 -9.27 7.64 12.21
CA ARG A 70 -10.23 7.51 11.11
C ARG A 70 -10.75 6.08 11.05
N ASP A 71 -11.85 5.92 10.32
CA ASP A 71 -12.34 4.60 10.00
C ASP A 71 -11.40 3.90 9.00
N PRO A 72 -10.97 2.66 9.31
CA PRO A 72 -10.10 1.91 8.42
C PRO A 72 -10.87 1.39 7.21
N LYS A 73 -10.20 1.38 6.07
CA LYS A 73 -10.66 0.75 4.83
C LYS A 73 -10.64 -0.77 4.97
N LEU A 74 -11.47 -1.46 4.20
CA LEU A 74 -11.63 -2.92 4.31
C LEU A 74 -10.32 -3.68 4.08
N HIS A 75 -9.50 -3.22 3.13
CA HIS A 75 -8.21 -3.82 2.81
C HIS A 75 -7.15 -3.55 3.90
N GLU A 76 -7.26 -2.44 4.62
CA GLU A 76 -6.35 -2.10 5.73
C GLU A 76 -6.61 -2.95 6.97
N MET A 77 -7.85 -3.40 7.17
CA MET A 77 -8.24 -4.18 8.34
C MET A 77 -7.48 -5.50 8.51
N ILE A 78 -6.90 -6.05 7.44
CA ILE A 78 -6.05 -7.26 7.55
C ILE A 78 -4.82 -7.03 8.44
N PHE A 79 -4.36 -5.77 8.50
CA PHE A 79 -3.21 -5.33 9.27
C PHE A 79 -3.65 -4.74 10.62
N LEU A 80 -4.76 -4.02 10.64
CA LEU A 80 -5.19 -3.29 11.84
C LEU A 80 -5.94 -4.15 12.85
N TYR A 81 -6.62 -5.21 12.41
CA TYR A 81 -7.48 -6.04 13.28
C TYR A 81 -6.80 -6.56 14.57
N PRO A 82 -5.53 -7.05 14.55
CA PRO A 82 -4.85 -7.49 15.77
C PRO A 82 -4.78 -6.40 16.85
N PHE A 83 -4.61 -5.14 16.46
CA PHE A 83 -4.47 -4.01 17.37
C PHE A 83 -5.81 -3.43 17.83
N TYR A 84 -6.88 -3.61 17.05
CA TYR A 84 -8.24 -3.35 17.54
C TYR A 84 -8.63 -4.34 18.65
N LYS A 85 -8.25 -5.62 18.49
CA LYS A 85 -8.52 -6.66 19.49
C LYS A 85 -7.60 -6.59 20.70
N LYS A 86 -6.31 -6.30 20.49
CA LYS A 86 -5.28 -6.20 21.54
C LYS A 86 -4.40 -4.97 21.29
N PRO A 87 -4.80 -3.78 21.76
CA PRO A 87 -4.07 -2.53 21.48
C PRO A 87 -2.61 -2.49 21.96
N LYS A 88 -2.26 -3.28 22.97
CA LYS A 88 -0.90 -3.38 23.52
C LYS A 88 -0.08 -4.53 22.93
N ALA A 89 -0.59 -5.22 21.91
CA ALA A 89 0.13 -6.32 21.29
C ALA A 89 1.44 -5.84 20.67
N LYS A 90 2.50 -6.62 20.88
CA LYS A 90 3.76 -6.54 20.15
C LYS A 90 3.87 -7.80 19.32
N ILE A 91 3.86 -7.68 18.00
CA ILE A 91 3.82 -8.83 17.08
C ILE A 91 5.10 -8.83 16.29
N LEU A 92 5.86 -9.92 16.32
CA LEU A 92 7.04 -10.08 15.48
C LEU A 92 6.65 -9.89 14.00
N PHE A 93 7.43 -9.14 13.24
CA PHE A 93 7.09 -8.74 11.88
C PHE A 93 6.75 -9.93 10.98
N ASN A 94 7.54 -11.01 11.03
CA ASN A 94 7.25 -12.22 10.25
C ASN A 94 5.83 -12.77 10.58
N HIS A 95 5.53 -12.97 11.86
CA HIS A 95 4.20 -13.44 12.29
C HIS A 95 3.08 -12.47 11.89
N TYR A 96 3.35 -11.16 11.94
CA TYR A 96 2.39 -10.14 11.52
C TYR A 96 2.05 -10.25 10.04
N ILE A 97 3.06 -10.43 9.17
CA ILE A 97 2.85 -10.64 7.73
C ILE A 97 2.13 -11.97 7.47
N GLN A 98 2.50 -13.06 8.14
CA GLN A 98 1.80 -14.35 8.04
C GLN A 98 0.31 -14.23 8.43
N MET A 99 0.00 -13.50 9.50
CA MET A 99 -1.37 -13.22 9.90
C MET A 99 -2.12 -12.43 8.83
N ALA A 100 -1.47 -11.44 8.22
CA ALA A 100 -2.05 -10.64 7.16
C ALA A 100 -2.36 -11.49 5.91
N PHE A 101 -1.45 -12.36 5.47
CA PHE A 101 -1.70 -13.30 4.36
C PHE A 101 -2.89 -14.24 4.65
N LYS A 102 -2.92 -14.83 5.85
CA LYS A 102 -4.05 -15.70 6.28
C LYS A 102 -5.39 -14.93 6.28
N THR A 103 -5.36 -13.66 6.66
CA THR A 103 -6.56 -12.80 6.69
C THR A 103 -6.94 -12.30 5.30
N ALA A 104 -5.97 -12.11 4.40
CA ALA A 104 -6.19 -11.72 3.02
C ALA A 104 -6.94 -12.79 2.21
N LYS A 105 -6.77 -14.07 2.56
CA LYS A 105 -7.43 -15.22 1.90
C LYS A 105 -7.19 -15.26 0.38
N GLY A 106 -5.97 -14.91 -0.03
CA GLY A 106 -5.55 -14.90 -1.43
C GLY A 106 -5.84 -13.58 -2.16
N GLU A 107 -5.26 -13.45 -3.34
CA GLU A 107 -5.30 -12.22 -4.15
C GLU A 107 -6.71 -11.78 -4.49
N GLU A 108 -7.55 -12.72 -4.93
CA GLU A 108 -8.92 -12.43 -5.35
C GLU A 108 -9.75 -11.84 -4.20
N HIS A 109 -9.64 -12.42 -3.01
CA HIS A 109 -10.37 -11.95 -1.84
C HIS A 109 -9.86 -10.59 -1.37
N PHE A 110 -8.55 -10.35 -1.46
CA PHE A 110 -7.99 -9.03 -1.19
C PHE A 110 -8.49 -8.00 -2.19
N LYS A 111 -8.42 -8.29 -3.50
CA LYS A 111 -8.94 -7.38 -4.55
C LYS A 111 -10.39 -7.03 -4.27
N LYS A 112 -11.25 -7.99 -3.90
CA LYS A 112 -12.63 -7.70 -3.46
C LYS A 112 -12.69 -6.66 -2.34
N LYS A 113 -11.82 -6.71 -1.33
CA LYS A 113 -11.79 -5.70 -0.25
C LYS A 113 -11.44 -4.30 -0.77
N LEU A 114 -10.58 -4.18 -1.78
CA LEU A 114 -10.31 -2.90 -2.47
C LEU A 114 -11.54 -2.43 -3.24
N LEU A 115 -12.23 -3.35 -3.95
CA LEU A 115 -13.39 -3.02 -4.80
C LEU A 115 -14.63 -2.58 -4.02
N PHE A 116 -14.80 -3.10 -2.80
CA PHE A 116 -15.90 -2.71 -1.93
C PHE A 116 -15.64 -1.41 -1.17
N ASP A 117 -14.48 -0.78 -1.38
CA ASP A 117 -14.25 0.58 -0.93
C ASP A 117 -15.01 1.60 -1.80
N GLY A 118 -15.58 2.61 -1.14
CA GLY A 118 -16.49 3.56 -1.76
C GLY A 118 -15.82 4.41 -2.84
N ASP A 119 -14.54 4.72 -2.66
CA ASP A 119 -13.81 5.65 -3.53
C ASP A 119 -13.48 5.07 -4.91
N LEU A 120 -13.28 3.75 -5.01
CA LEU A 120 -12.95 3.08 -6.28
C LEU A 120 -14.17 2.76 -7.13
N LYS A 121 -15.31 2.49 -6.49
CA LYS A 121 -16.53 2.00 -7.14
C LYS A 121 -16.96 2.77 -8.40
N PRO A 122 -16.86 4.11 -8.48
CA PRO A 122 -17.27 4.86 -9.67
C PRO A 122 -16.43 4.57 -10.92
N TYR A 123 -15.19 4.09 -10.77
CA TYR A 123 -14.22 3.92 -11.86
C TYR A 123 -14.21 2.50 -12.45
N LEU A 124 -15.01 1.62 -11.88
CA LEU A 124 -14.94 0.20 -12.16
C LEU A 124 -16.21 -0.28 -12.86
N ARG A 125 -16.01 -1.13 -13.86
CA ARG A 125 -17.08 -1.93 -14.45
C ARG A 125 -17.10 -3.27 -13.72
N ILE A 126 -18.07 -3.45 -12.82
CA ILE A 126 -18.20 -4.70 -12.07
C ILE A 126 -19.54 -5.38 -12.39
N GLY A 127 -19.49 -6.32 -13.33
CA GLY A 127 -20.59 -7.27 -13.55
C GLY A 127 -20.83 -8.16 -12.32
N PHE A 128 -22.01 -8.78 -12.23
CA PHE A 128 -22.37 -9.68 -11.13
C PHE A 128 -21.36 -10.82 -10.94
N TRP A 129 -20.95 -11.47 -12.03
CA TRP A 129 -19.95 -12.56 -12.01
C TRP A 129 -18.52 -12.07 -11.76
N GLN A 130 -18.20 -10.85 -12.19
CA GLN A 130 -16.89 -10.21 -11.91
C GLN A 130 -16.71 -9.90 -10.42
N ARG A 131 -17.78 -9.52 -9.69
CA ARG A 131 -17.74 -9.41 -8.22
C ARG A 131 -17.40 -10.72 -7.54
N MET A 132 -17.85 -11.84 -8.11
CA MET A 132 -17.65 -13.17 -7.55
C MET A 132 -16.27 -13.76 -7.84
N LEU A 133 -15.62 -13.35 -8.94
CA LEU A 133 -14.31 -13.86 -9.38
C LEU A 133 -13.14 -12.89 -9.11
N GLY A 134 -13.40 -11.73 -8.48
CA GLY A 134 -12.38 -10.70 -8.20
C GLY A 134 -11.67 -10.14 -9.44
N SER A 135 -12.16 -10.46 -10.64
CA SER A 135 -11.73 -9.92 -11.92
C SER A 135 -12.42 -8.59 -12.15
N VAL A 136 -11.65 -7.58 -12.55
CA VAL A 136 -12.09 -6.19 -12.59
C VAL A 136 -11.68 -5.60 -13.92
N SER A 137 -12.59 -4.85 -14.51
CA SER A 137 -12.29 -4.02 -15.67
C SER A 137 -12.60 -2.58 -15.33
N LEU A 138 -11.81 -1.65 -15.84
CA LEU A 138 -12.15 -0.24 -15.75
C LEU A 138 -13.40 0.03 -16.61
N ASN A 139 -14.22 0.99 -16.20
CA ASN A 139 -15.20 1.57 -17.11
C ASN A 139 -14.54 2.74 -17.89
N LYS A 140 -15.28 3.39 -18.80
CA LYS A 140 -14.73 4.51 -19.59
C LYS A 140 -14.16 5.64 -18.73
N GLU A 141 -14.80 5.93 -17.59
CA GLU A 141 -14.31 6.95 -16.66
C GLU A 141 -13.04 6.47 -15.95
N GLY A 142 -12.98 5.21 -15.53
CA GLY A 142 -11.78 4.60 -14.96
C GLY A 142 -10.60 4.58 -15.92
N GLU A 143 -10.81 4.28 -17.21
CA GLU A 143 -9.76 4.34 -18.24
C GLU A 143 -9.23 5.76 -18.42
N LYS A 144 -10.14 6.75 -18.48
CA LYS A 144 -9.79 8.17 -18.57
C LYS A 144 -8.98 8.61 -17.35
N VAL A 145 -9.48 8.32 -16.16
CA VAL A 145 -8.84 8.66 -14.89
C VAL A 145 -7.48 7.97 -14.74
N SER A 146 -7.38 6.69 -15.07
CA SER A 146 -6.11 5.96 -15.05
C SER A 146 -5.10 6.62 -15.99
N SER A 147 -5.52 7.00 -17.20
CA SER A 147 -4.67 7.73 -18.15
C SER A 147 -4.22 9.10 -17.62
N GLU A 148 -5.09 9.84 -16.92
CA GLU A 148 -4.75 11.10 -16.29
C GLU A 148 -3.74 10.92 -15.14
N ILE A 149 -3.94 9.91 -14.28
CA ILE A 149 -3.00 9.56 -13.21
C ILE A 149 -1.64 9.20 -13.80
N ILE A 150 -1.58 8.36 -14.84
CA ILE A 150 -0.32 7.99 -15.50
C ILE A 150 0.40 9.22 -16.02
N LYS A 151 -0.30 10.12 -16.73
CA LYS A 151 0.29 11.38 -17.21
C LYS A 151 0.84 12.22 -16.06
N HIS A 152 0.09 12.32 -14.97
CA HIS A 152 0.51 13.09 -13.80
C HIS A 152 1.73 12.47 -13.09
N PHE A 153 1.75 11.15 -12.91
CA PHE A 153 2.88 10.45 -12.32
C PHE A 153 4.13 10.54 -13.19
N ASN A 154 4.00 10.37 -14.51
CA ASN A 154 5.13 10.55 -15.44
C ASN A 154 5.70 11.98 -15.38
N TYR A 155 4.84 12.99 -15.24
CA TYR A 155 5.29 14.36 -15.03
C TYR A 155 6.06 14.51 -13.71
N LEU A 156 5.50 14.02 -12.61
CA LEU A 156 6.15 14.12 -11.29
C LEU A 156 7.46 13.32 -11.25
N ASP A 157 7.51 12.14 -11.85
CA ASP A 157 8.72 11.33 -11.91
C ASP A 157 9.88 12.05 -12.61
N LYS A 158 9.56 12.90 -13.58
CA LYS A 158 10.56 13.70 -14.29
C LYS A 158 10.94 14.98 -13.54
N GLU A 159 9.96 15.71 -13.05
CA GLU A 159 10.15 17.08 -12.58
C GLU A 159 10.41 17.19 -11.07
N LEU A 160 9.89 16.26 -10.26
CA LEU A 160 9.98 16.32 -8.80
C LEU A 160 11.44 16.36 -8.29
N PRO A 161 12.40 15.57 -8.83
CA PRO A 161 13.81 15.67 -8.41
C PRO A 161 14.43 17.04 -8.67
N VAL A 162 13.98 17.75 -9.71
CA VAL A 162 14.42 19.11 -10.03
C VAL A 162 13.74 20.12 -9.09
N MET A 163 12.43 19.98 -8.87
CA MET A 163 11.66 20.83 -7.97
C MET A 163 12.17 20.75 -6.53
N MET A 164 12.49 19.56 -6.02
CA MET A 164 13.05 19.40 -4.66
C MET A 164 14.35 20.17 -4.46
N LYS A 165 15.14 20.38 -5.51
CA LYS A 165 16.42 21.12 -5.46
C LYS A 165 16.24 22.62 -5.64
N LYS A 166 15.32 23.04 -6.52
CA LYS A 166 15.22 24.44 -6.98
C LYS A 166 14.02 25.20 -6.39
N GLU A 167 12.92 24.50 -6.13
CA GLU A 167 11.63 25.04 -5.72
C GLU A 167 11.00 24.14 -4.64
N PRO A 168 11.64 23.97 -3.46
CA PRO A 168 11.23 22.98 -2.47
C PRO A 168 9.78 23.15 -1.99
N GLY A 169 9.31 24.39 -1.80
CA GLY A 169 7.92 24.64 -1.40
C GLY A 169 6.89 24.17 -2.44
N LYS A 170 7.24 24.20 -3.74
CA LYS A 170 6.39 23.68 -4.81
C LYS A 170 6.42 22.16 -4.86
N ALA A 171 7.58 21.55 -4.60
CA ALA A 171 7.68 20.10 -4.43
C ALA A 171 6.80 19.61 -3.28
N ASP A 172 6.82 20.32 -2.14
CA ASP A 172 5.98 20.02 -0.98
C ASP A 172 4.48 20.13 -1.32
N GLU A 173 4.08 21.15 -2.08
CA GLU A 173 2.69 21.30 -2.54
C GLU A 173 2.24 20.07 -3.35
N TYR A 174 3.03 19.66 -4.35
CA TYR A 174 2.70 18.48 -5.16
C TYR A 174 2.64 17.19 -4.33
N MET A 175 3.61 16.97 -3.43
CA MET A 175 3.62 15.80 -2.55
C MET A 175 2.39 15.77 -1.63
N ASN A 176 2.00 16.92 -1.08
CA ASN A 176 0.81 17.03 -0.23
C ASN A 176 -0.49 16.77 -1.01
N GLN A 177 -0.55 17.12 -2.30
CA GLN A 177 -1.73 16.86 -3.14
C GLN A 177 -1.98 15.38 -3.40
N ILE A 178 -0.91 14.59 -3.60
CA ILE A 178 -1.03 13.14 -3.89
C ILE A 178 -0.98 12.26 -2.63
N LYS A 179 -0.60 12.84 -1.48
CA LYS A 179 -0.56 12.17 -0.16
C LYS A 179 0.18 10.83 -0.25
N GLY A 180 -0.37 9.75 0.33
CA GLY A 180 0.23 8.42 0.34
C GLY A 180 0.57 7.88 -1.05
N ASN A 181 -0.09 8.35 -2.12
CA ASN A 181 0.21 7.91 -3.49
C ASN A 181 1.60 8.33 -3.98
N LEU A 182 2.32 9.20 -3.25
CA LEU A 182 3.76 9.43 -3.47
C LEU A 182 4.58 8.13 -3.41
N LEU A 183 4.10 7.11 -2.70
CA LEU A 183 4.76 5.80 -2.62
C LEU A 183 4.81 5.08 -3.98
N LEU A 184 3.97 5.48 -4.94
CA LEU A 184 3.90 4.89 -6.28
C LEU A 184 4.81 5.61 -7.30
N LEU A 185 5.45 6.72 -6.92
CA LEU A 185 6.36 7.46 -7.81
C LEU A 185 7.72 6.77 -7.90
N ASN A 186 8.23 6.59 -9.12
CA ASN A 186 9.54 6.01 -9.37
C ASN A 186 10.69 6.96 -8.98
N ALA A 187 10.45 8.27 -9.02
CA ALA A 187 11.43 9.27 -8.62
C ALA A 187 11.76 9.24 -7.12
N LEU A 188 10.88 8.68 -6.30
CA LEU A 188 11.05 8.58 -4.85
C LEU A 188 11.38 7.15 -4.47
N LYS A 189 12.63 6.92 -4.03
CA LYS A 189 13.05 5.63 -3.52
C LYS A 189 12.88 5.59 -2.02
N PHE A 190 12.05 4.66 -1.54
CA PHE A 190 11.84 4.42 -0.11
C PHE A 190 12.52 3.11 0.28
N GLU A 191 13.64 3.18 0.98
CA GLU A 191 14.40 1.99 1.42
C GLU A 191 13.51 1.03 2.23
N LEU A 192 12.65 1.57 3.10
CA LEU A 192 11.71 0.77 3.87
C LEU A 192 10.67 0.06 2.98
N LEU A 193 10.18 0.71 1.92
CA LEU A 193 9.22 0.10 1.00
C LEU A 193 9.84 -1.10 0.27
N GLU A 194 11.10 -0.96 -0.16
CA GLU A 194 11.87 -2.05 -0.79
C GLU A 194 12.12 -3.19 0.20
N LEU A 195 12.49 -2.87 1.43
CA LEU A 195 12.68 -3.84 2.49
C LEU A 195 11.39 -4.60 2.83
N LEU A 196 10.27 -3.90 2.96
CA LEU A 196 8.95 -4.51 3.14
C LEU A 196 8.61 -5.43 1.96
N GLY A 197 8.89 -5.01 0.73
CA GLY A 197 8.66 -5.83 -0.47
C GLY A 197 9.42 -7.15 -0.43
N ARG A 198 10.71 -7.11 -0.07
CA ARG A 198 11.54 -8.33 0.06
C ARG A 198 11.04 -9.26 1.17
N GLU A 199 10.73 -8.71 2.34
CA GLU A 199 10.30 -9.52 3.48
C GLU A 199 8.89 -10.11 3.29
N ILE A 200 7.98 -9.38 2.64
CA ILE A 200 6.66 -9.91 2.28
C ILE A 200 6.79 -11.05 1.27
N ALA A 201 7.64 -10.90 0.25
CA ALA A 201 7.89 -11.96 -0.73
C ALA A 201 8.48 -13.21 -0.06
N ARG A 202 9.49 -13.05 0.80
CA ARG A 202 10.07 -14.18 1.57
C ARG A 202 9.00 -14.94 2.36
N VAL A 203 8.12 -14.22 3.06
CA VAL A 203 7.04 -14.85 3.85
C VAL A 203 6.00 -15.52 2.95
N GLU A 204 5.69 -14.96 1.78
CA GLU A 204 4.81 -15.58 0.79
C GLU A 204 5.37 -16.92 0.31
N ASP A 205 6.65 -16.96 -0.05
CA ASP A 205 7.34 -18.16 -0.52
C ASP A 205 7.38 -19.24 0.59
N GLU A 206 7.65 -18.86 1.84
CA GLU A 206 7.59 -19.75 3.02
C GLU A 206 6.20 -20.37 3.23
N LEU A 207 5.13 -19.62 2.97
CA LEU A 207 3.75 -20.10 3.14
C LEU A 207 3.32 -21.04 2.01
N ASN A 208 3.90 -20.89 0.81
CA ASN A 208 3.62 -21.76 -0.33
C ASN A 208 4.47 -23.04 -0.35
N GLY A 209 5.46 -23.14 0.53
CA GLY A 209 6.39 -24.28 0.58
C GLY A 209 7.48 -24.21 -0.50
N ASP A 210 7.77 -23.01 -1.01
CA ASP A 210 8.75 -22.76 -2.07
C ASP A 210 10.18 -22.52 -1.52
N VAL A 211 10.48 -23.01 -0.31
CA VAL A 211 11.76 -22.80 0.42
C VAL A 211 12.45 -24.11 0.77
#